data_AF-A0A535IY19-F1
#
_entry.id   AF-A0A535IY19-F1
#
_cell.length_a   1.000
_cell.length_b   1.000
_cell.length_c   1.000
_cell.angle_alpha   90.00
_cell.angle_beta   90.00
_cell.angle_gamma   90.00
#
_symmetry.space_group_name_H-M   'P 1'
#
loop_
_entity.id
_entity.type
_entity.pdbx_description
1 polymer ?
#
loop_
_entity_poly.entity_id
_entity_poly.type
_entity_poly.pdbx_seq_one_letter_code
_entity_poly.pdbx_strand_id
1 'polypeptide(L)'
;MTRESEVLLLGNTVMVPDFVLIDTEDENRRIMIELVGFWHPQYLRRKVEKVRAANCAHLLLLVYEGLNITEEAFQDTAGEVIFFKQKPVLKEVMRTVEEMAERVYGPRRKPERSSKKRRTSKRSRVRTYLLGPE
;
A
#
# COMPACT_ATOMS: atom_id res chain seq x y z
N MET A 1 -3.76 7.98 -6.92
CA MET A 1 -3.08 6.99 -7.79
C MET A 1 -2.46 7.78 -8.93
N THR A 2 -1.14 7.96 -8.89
CA THR A 2 -0.38 8.77 -9.84
C THR A 2 0.25 7.81 -10.87
N ARG A 3 0.18 8.11 -12.17
CA ARG A 3 0.72 7.26 -13.26
C ARG A 3 2.22 7.48 -13.50
N GLU A 4 3.01 7.57 -12.43
CA GLU A 4 4.47 7.47 -12.52
C GLU A 4 4.86 6.12 -11.93
N SER A 5 5.13 5.16 -12.81
CA SER A 5 5.57 3.82 -12.42
C SER A 5 6.96 3.93 -11.80
N GLU A 6 7.09 3.50 -10.54
CA GLU A 6 8.39 3.38 -9.88
C GLU A 6 9.27 2.39 -10.66
N VAL A 7 10.57 2.65 -10.78
CA VAL A 7 11.49 1.80 -11.54
C VAL A 7 12.48 1.16 -10.58
N LEU A 8 12.47 -0.16 -10.51
CA LEU A 8 13.48 -0.94 -9.80
C LEU A 8 14.72 -1.11 -10.71
N LEU A 9 15.84 -0.58 -10.26
CA LEU A 9 17.14 -0.75 -10.92
C LEU A 9 17.79 -2.05 -10.44
N LEU A 10 17.91 -3.04 -11.32
CA LEU A 10 18.45 -4.38 -11.05
C LEU A 10 19.82 -4.55 -11.71
N GLY A 11 20.75 -3.67 -11.36
CA GLY A 11 22.12 -3.64 -11.90
C GLY A 11 22.15 -3.38 -13.42
N ASN A 12 22.03 -4.45 -14.22
CA ASN A 12 22.06 -4.40 -15.69
C ASN A 12 20.67 -4.41 -16.35
N THR A 13 19.60 -4.56 -15.57
CA THR A 13 18.22 -4.51 -16.08
C THR A 13 17.36 -3.62 -15.20
N VAL A 14 16.22 -3.20 -15.74
CA VAL A 14 15.17 -2.56 -14.96
C VAL A 14 13.95 -3.49 -14.83
N MET A 15 13.17 -3.27 -13.78
CA MET A 15 11.81 -3.77 -13.60
C MET A 15 10.90 -2.58 -13.33
N VAL A 16 9.82 -2.50 -14.11
CA VAL A 16 8.77 -1.48 -13.94
C VAL A 16 7.52 -2.22 -13.51
N PRO A 17 7.08 -2.08 -12.25
CA PRO A 17 5.84 -2.67 -11.78
C PRO A 17 4.63 -2.02 -12.45
N ASP A 18 3.56 -2.80 -12.60
CA ASP A 18 2.30 -2.31 -13.17
C ASP A 18 1.66 -1.20 -12.32
N PHE A 19 1.74 -1.31 -10.99
CA PHE A 19 1.15 -0.34 -10.06
C PHE A 19 2.06 -0.02 -8.87
N VAL A 20 1.85 1.17 -8.32
CA VAL A 20 2.43 1.60 -7.04
C VAL A 20 1.30 2.15 -6.18
N LEU A 21 1.15 1.57 -4.99
CA LEU A 21 0.28 2.09 -3.94
C LEU A 21 1.13 2.91 -2.97
N ILE A 22 0.71 4.15 -2.73
CA ILE A 22 1.38 5.09 -1.84
C ILE A 22 0.42 5.38 -0.69
N ASP A 23 0.89 5.28 0.56
CA ASP A 23 0.10 5.64 1.74
C ASP A 23 -0.24 7.14 1.69
N THR A 24 -1.50 7.47 1.97
CA THR A 24 -2.00 8.85 1.95
C THR A 24 -1.45 9.72 3.08
N GLU A 25 -0.94 9.11 4.15
CA GLU A 25 -0.40 9.79 5.32
C GLU A 25 1.13 9.80 5.37
N ASP A 26 1.79 8.92 4.59
CA ASP A 26 3.25 8.83 4.52
C ASP A 26 3.70 8.41 3.11
N GLU A 27 4.18 9.39 2.33
CA GLU A 27 4.61 9.16 0.94
C GLU A 27 5.80 8.21 0.81
N ASN A 28 6.51 7.90 1.91
CA ASN A 28 7.61 6.95 1.91
C ASN A 28 7.14 5.49 2.08
N ARG A 29 5.89 5.27 2.51
CA ARG A 29 5.29 3.94 2.59
C ARG A 29 4.66 3.58 1.25
N ARG A 30 5.39 2.79 0.48
CA ARG A 30 5.01 2.40 -0.88
C ARG A 30 5.00 0.89 -1.01
N ILE A 31 3.99 0.36 -1.70
CA ILE A 31 3.95 -1.05 -2.09
C ILE A 31 3.76 -1.11 -3.60
N MET A 32 4.68 -1.77 -4.29
CA MET A 32 4.60 -2.03 -5.73
C MET A 32 3.82 -3.30 -6.00
N ILE A 33 3.06 -3.33 -7.09
CA ILE A 33 2.26 -4.48 -7.50
C ILE A 33 2.59 -4.83 -8.95
N GLU A 34 2.83 -6.11 -9.20
CA GLU A 34 3.08 -6.67 -10.52
C GLU A 34 2.04 -7.76 -10.86
N LEU A 35 1.38 -7.65 -12.02
CA LEU A 35 0.49 -8.68 -12.53
C LEU A 35 1.25 -9.66 -13.42
N VAL A 36 1.28 -10.93 -13.00
CA VAL A 36 1.87 -12.02 -13.77
C VAL A 36 0.75 -12.83 -14.44
N GLY A 37 0.48 -12.51 -15.71
CA GLY A 37 -0.57 -13.16 -16.51
C GLY A 37 -0.09 -13.80 -17.82
N PHE A 38 1.18 -13.66 -18.19
CA PHE A 38 1.70 -14.17 -19.47
C PHE A 38 2.34 -15.56 -19.31
N TRP A 39 1.90 -16.52 -20.14
CA TRP A 39 2.18 -17.95 -19.94
C TRP A 39 3.45 -18.48 -20.62
N HIS A 40 4.14 -17.69 -21.44
CA HIS A 40 5.30 -18.20 -22.16
C HIS A 40 6.40 -18.65 -21.17
N PRO A 41 6.86 -19.92 -21.19
CA PRO A 41 7.71 -20.47 -20.13
C PRO A 41 9.04 -19.72 -19.93
N GLN A 42 9.69 -19.34 -21.03
CA GLN A 42 10.93 -18.57 -20.97
C GLN A 42 10.72 -17.17 -20.39
N TYR A 43 9.55 -16.56 -20.60
CA TYR A 43 9.21 -15.27 -20.01
C TYR A 43 9.01 -15.40 -18.51
N LEU A 44 8.27 -16.41 -18.06
CA LEU A 44 8.04 -16.66 -16.64
C LEU A 44 9.35 -16.90 -15.89
N ARG A 45 10.25 -17.72 -16.46
CA ARG A 45 11.58 -17.95 -15.87
C ARG A 45 12.35 -16.64 -15.69
N ARG A 46 12.45 -15.83 -16.75
CA ARG A 46 13.13 -14.53 -16.69
C ARG A 46 12.47 -13.55 -15.72
N LYS A 47 11.13 -13.60 -15.61
CA LYS A 47 10.39 -12.77 -14.64
C LYS A 47 10.74 -13.18 -13.22
N VAL A 48 10.70 -14.48 -12.91
CA VAL A 48 11.08 -15.02 -11.59
C VAL A 48 12.51 -14.64 -11.24
N GLU A 49 13.46 -14.80 -12.16
CA GLU A 49 14.86 -14.39 -11.97
C GLU A 49 14.99 -12.90 -11.65
N LYS A 50 14.24 -12.03 -12.36
CA LYS A 50 14.22 -10.59 -12.09
C LYS A 50 13.63 -10.26 -10.72
N VAL A 51 12.53 -10.89 -10.33
CA VAL A 51 11.90 -10.66 -9.02
C VAL A 51 12.84 -11.10 -7.90
N ARG A 52 13.53 -12.23 -8.04
CA ARG A 52 14.55 -12.68 -7.09
C ARG A 52 15.72 -11.70 -7.02
N ALA A 53 16.23 -11.25 -8.18
CA ALA A 53 17.31 -10.26 -8.25
C ALA A 53 16.90 -8.90 -7.65
N ALA A 54 15.62 -8.54 -7.72
CA ALA A 54 15.08 -7.33 -7.10
C ALA A 54 15.15 -7.37 -5.58
N ASN A 55 15.04 -8.56 -4.97
CA ASN A 55 15.07 -8.77 -3.53
C ASN A 55 14.28 -7.70 -2.75
N CYS A 56 13.11 -7.34 -3.28
CA CYS A 56 12.35 -6.17 -2.85
C CYS A 56 11.20 -6.59 -1.94
N ALA A 57 11.30 -6.23 -0.65
CA ALA A 57 10.31 -6.59 0.36
C ALA A 57 8.95 -5.86 0.21
N HIS A 58 8.91 -4.76 -0.54
CA HIS A 58 7.70 -3.99 -0.81
C HIS A 58 7.14 -4.23 -2.22
N LEU A 59 7.38 -5.43 -2.78
CA LEU A 59 6.83 -5.88 -4.06
C LEU A 59 5.82 -7.01 -3.84
N LEU A 60 4.59 -6.83 -4.32
CA LEU A 60 3.51 -7.81 -4.32
C LEU A 60 3.29 -8.36 -5.73
N LEU A 61 3.37 -9.68 -5.89
CA LEU A 61 3.08 -10.35 -7.15
C LEU A 61 1.65 -10.89 -7.13
N LEU A 62 0.89 -10.55 -8.16
CA LEU A 62 -0.43 -11.11 -8.40
C LEU A 62 -0.30 -12.10 -9.57
N VAL A 63 -0.33 -13.40 -9.27
CA VAL A 63 -0.04 -14.46 -10.23
C VAL A 63 -1.31 -15.17 -10.65
N TYR A 64 -1.55 -15.25 -11.96
CA TYR A 64 -2.68 -16.01 -12.48
C TYR A 64 -2.46 -17.52 -12.29
N GLU A 65 -3.37 -18.21 -11.61
CA GLU A 65 -3.28 -19.66 -11.34
C GLU A 65 -3.30 -20.53 -12.60
N GLY A 66 -3.81 -20.02 -13.72
CA GLY A 66 -3.78 -20.76 -15.00
C GLY A 66 -2.38 -20.81 -15.63
N LEU A 67 -1.40 -20.13 -15.04
CA LEU A 67 0.01 -20.31 -15.36
C LEU A 67 0.47 -21.58 -14.66
N ASN A 68 1.09 -22.51 -15.41
CA ASN A 68 1.65 -23.75 -14.84
C ASN A 68 2.92 -23.46 -14.00
N ILE A 69 2.80 -22.59 -13.01
CA ILE A 69 3.80 -22.11 -12.09
C ILE A 69 3.21 -22.16 -10.69
N THR A 70 4.03 -22.55 -9.73
CA THR A 70 3.62 -22.74 -8.35
C THR A 70 4.38 -21.76 -7.45
N GLU A 71 3.98 -21.68 -6.19
CA GLU A 71 4.57 -20.77 -5.21
C GLU A 71 6.06 -21.05 -4.97
N GLU A 72 6.51 -22.30 -5.18
CA GLU A 72 7.92 -22.70 -5.10
C GLU A 72 8.82 -21.89 -6.05
N ALA A 73 8.28 -21.41 -7.17
CA ALA A 73 9.03 -20.54 -8.06
C ALA A 73 9.40 -19.19 -7.42
N PHE A 74 8.71 -18.76 -6.37
CA PHE A 74 8.88 -17.45 -5.74
C PHE A 74 9.37 -17.52 -4.28
N GLN A 75 9.64 -18.71 -3.74
CA GLN A 75 10.07 -18.89 -2.34
C GLN A 75 11.32 -18.10 -1.93
N ASP A 76 12.25 -17.87 -2.86
CA ASP A 76 13.49 -17.11 -2.60
C ASP A 76 13.34 -15.60 -2.82
N THR A 77 12.11 -15.09 -2.96
CA THR A 77 11.85 -13.66 -3.16
C THR A 77 11.50 -13.00 -1.83
N ALA A 78 11.98 -11.76 -1.60
CA ALA A 78 11.62 -11.00 -0.40
C ALA A 78 10.18 -10.45 -0.43
N GLY A 79 9.55 -10.43 -1.61
CA GLY A 79 8.19 -9.97 -1.81
C GLY A 79 7.13 -11.00 -1.42
N GLU A 80 5.87 -10.64 -1.57
CA GLU A 80 4.73 -11.52 -1.31
C GLU A 80 4.06 -11.93 -2.63
N VAL A 81 3.38 -13.08 -2.63
CA VAL A 81 2.70 -13.62 -3.81
C VAL A 81 1.25 -13.97 -3.48
N ILE A 82 0.33 -13.52 -4.31
CA ILE A 82 -1.08 -13.92 -4.28
C ILE A 82 -1.43 -14.56 -5.60
N PHE A 83 -1.90 -15.80 -5.54
CA PHE A 83 -2.44 -16.50 -6.70
C PHE A 83 -3.93 -16.20 -6.89
N PHE A 84 -4.37 -16.05 -8.13
CA PHE A 84 -5.78 -15.78 -8.45
C PHE A 84 -6.28 -16.52 -9.69
N LYS A 85 -7.57 -16.90 -9.69
CA LYS A 85 -8.19 -17.70 -10.78
C LYS A 85 -8.83 -16.93 -11.92
N GLN A 86 -9.32 -15.72 -11.68
CA GLN A 86 -9.98 -14.90 -12.72
C GLN A 86 -9.62 -13.44 -12.55
N LYS A 87 -9.83 -12.91 -11.35
CA LYS A 87 -9.45 -11.56 -10.96
C LYS A 87 -8.89 -11.58 -9.53
N PRO A 88 -7.89 -10.75 -9.23
CA PRO A 88 -7.45 -10.54 -7.86
C PRO A 88 -8.60 -10.03 -6.98
N VAL A 89 -8.79 -10.62 -5.81
CA VAL A 89 -9.80 -10.16 -4.85
C VAL A 89 -9.27 -8.92 -4.15
N LEU A 90 -9.81 -7.75 -4.47
CA LEU A 90 -9.28 -6.46 -3.98
C LEU A 90 -9.15 -6.42 -2.45
N LYS A 91 -10.11 -6.98 -1.72
CA LYS A 91 -10.06 -7.03 -0.25
C LYS A 91 -8.84 -7.79 0.28
N GLU A 92 -8.49 -8.89 -0.38
CA GLU A 92 -7.32 -9.70 -0.02
C GLU A 92 -6.04 -8.98 -0.39
N VAL A 93 -5.96 -8.43 -1.60
CA VAL A 93 -4.82 -7.61 -2.05
C VAL A 93 -4.56 -6.47 -1.08
N MET A 94 -5.59 -5.71 -0.68
CA MET A 94 -5.44 -4.58 0.23
C MET A 94 -5.00 -5.01 1.63
N ARG A 95 -5.54 -6.13 2.15
CA ARG A 95 -5.08 -6.69 3.44
C ARG A 95 -3.59 -7.01 3.38
N THR A 96 -3.14 -7.72 2.35
CA THR A 96 -1.73 -8.08 2.19
C THR A 96 -0.86 -6.84 2.04
N VAL A 97 -1.30 -5.82 1.29
CA VAL A 97 -0.60 -4.54 1.17
C VAL A 97 -0.42 -3.87 2.54
N GLU A 98 -1.47 -3.84 3.37
CA GLU A 98 -1.39 -3.27 4.73
C GLU A 98 -0.41 -4.03 5.62
N GLU A 99 -0.47 -5.36 5.61
CA GLU A 99 0.43 -6.24 6.37
C GLU A 99 1.89 -6.08 5.92
N MET A 100 2.13 -6.03 4.60
CA MET A 100 3.46 -5.76 4.03
C MET A 100 3.96 -4.38 4.45
N ALA A 101 3.13 -3.35 4.36
CA ALA A 101 3.53 -1.99 4.71
C ALA A 101 3.87 -1.87 6.20
N GLU A 102 3.19 -2.59 7.08
CA GLU A 102 3.54 -2.67 8.50
C GLU A 102 4.86 -3.41 8.73
N ARG A 103 5.11 -4.51 8.02
CA ARG A 103 6.35 -5.29 8.14
C ARG A 103 7.58 -4.53 7.63
N VAL A 104 7.44 -3.80 6.51
CA VAL A 104 8.54 -3.09 5.85
C VAL A 104 8.82 -1.74 6.50
N TYR A 105 7.78 -0.97 6.85
CA TYR A 105 7.93 0.42 7.31
C TYR A 105 7.57 0.63 8.78
N GLY A 106 7.10 -0.41 9.46
CA GLY A 106 6.60 -0.33 10.82
C GLY A 106 5.12 0.10 10.91
N PRO A 107 4.58 0.16 12.14
CA PRO A 107 3.16 0.45 12.37
C PRO A 107 2.80 1.86 11.90
N ARG A 108 1.60 1.99 11.34
CA ARG A 108 1.08 3.29 10.88
C ARG A 108 1.04 4.27 12.05
N ARG A 109 1.74 5.40 11.92
CA ARG A 109 1.63 6.49 12.90
C ARG A 109 0.20 7.01 12.84
N LYS A 110 -0.56 6.86 13.92
CA LYS A 110 -1.88 7.49 14.02
C LYS A 110 -1.70 9.00 13.85
N PRO A 111 -2.49 9.68 13.01
CA PRO A 111 -2.49 11.13 13.02
C PRO A 111 -2.79 11.59 14.44
N GLU A 112 -1.95 12.47 14.99
CA GLU A 112 -2.24 13.15 16.24
C GLU A 112 -3.61 13.77 16.08
N ARG A 113 -4.61 13.20 16.76
CA ARG A 113 -5.97 13.74 16.79
C ARG A 113 -5.82 15.18 17.26
N SER A 114 -5.99 16.14 16.36
CA SER A 114 -5.97 17.55 16.73
C SER A 114 -6.92 17.71 17.91
N SER A 115 -6.36 18.13 19.04
CA SER A 115 -7.13 18.43 20.22
C SER A 115 -8.16 19.46 19.82
N LYS A 116 -9.43 19.04 19.64
CA LYS A 116 -10.54 19.96 19.41
C LYS A 116 -10.45 21.03 20.47
N LYS A 117 -10.10 22.26 20.07
CA LYS A 117 -10.16 23.46 20.91
C LYS A 117 -11.50 23.44 21.62
N ARG A 118 -11.47 23.26 22.95
CA ARG A 118 -12.63 23.48 23.83
C ARG A 118 -13.11 24.90 23.59
N ARG A 119 -14.17 25.07 22.80
CA ARG A 119 -14.95 26.32 22.77
C ARG A 119 -15.66 26.41 24.12
N THR A 120 -15.05 27.08 25.08
CA THR A 120 -15.73 27.50 26.31
C THR A 120 -16.82 28.48 25.93
N SER A 121 -18.09 28.06 25.96
CA SER A 121 -19.22 28.97 25.89
C SER A 121 -19.25 29.80 27.18
N LYS A 122 -18.83 31.06 27.08
CA LYS A 122 -19.06 32.06 28.14
C LYS A 122 -20.58 32.27 28.22
N ARG A 123 -21.21 31.70 29.25
CA ARG A 123 -22.57 32.05 29.66
C ARG A 123 -22.60 33.54 30.00
N SER A 124 -23.20 34.36 29.13
CA SER A 124 -23.51 35.74 29.45
C SER A 124 -24.60 35.76 30.52
N ARG A 125 -24.25 36.23 31.73
CA ARG A 125 -25.22 36.60 32.76
C ARG A 125 -25.98 37.83 32.26
N VAL A 126 -27.27 37.67 31.98
CA VAL A 126 -28.18 38.80 31.77
C VAL A 126 -28.27 39.57 33.08
N ARG A 127 -27.84 40.83 33.06
CA ARG A 127 -27.90 41.75 34.19
C ARG A 127 -29.23 42.49 34.07
N THR A 128 -30.19 42.12 34.90
CA THR A 128 -31.48 42.81 35.07
C THR A 128 -31.20 44.21 35.63
N TYR A 129 -31.59 45.26 34.92
CA TYR A 129 -31.65 46.60 35.48
C TYR A 129 -33.06 46.84 36.00
N LEU A 130 -33.16 46.99 37.33
CA LEU A 130 -34.33 47.56 37.99
C LEU A 130 -34.31 49.07 37.70
N LEU A 131 -35.34 49.58 37.02
CA LEU A 131 -35.62 51.00 36.94
C LEU A 131 -36.65 51.36 37.99
N GLY A 132 -36.30 52.35 38.80
CA GLY A 132 -37.21 53.20 39.56
C GLY A 132 -36.38 54.34 40.18
N PRO A 133 -36.99 55.43 40.66
CA PRO A 133 -38.24 56.06 40.24
C PRO A 133 -38.02 57.51 39.75
N GLU A 134 -38.99 58.07 39.03
CA GLU A 134 -39.35 59.50 39.08
C GLU A 134 -40.87 59.62 39.08
#